data_AF-A0A5C4MJR0-F1
#
_entry.id   AF-A0A5C4MJR0-F1
#
_cell.length_a   1.000
_cell.length_b   1.000
_cell.length_c   1.000
_cell.angle_alpha   90.00
_cell.angle_beta   90.00
_cell.angle_gamma   90.00
#
_symmetry.space_group_name_H-M   'P 1'
#
loop_
_entity.id
_entity.type
_entity.pdbx_description
1 polymer ?
#
loop_
_entity_poly.entity_id
_entity_poly.type
_entity_poly.pdbx_seq_one_letter_code
_entity_poly.pdbx_strand_id
1 'polypeptide(L)'
;MRIFVTGATGFVGSAVVEDLVAAGHAVLGLARSDDAAARLAAQGADICRGDITDHATLRAGAAEVDAVIHTAFNHDFSRFAASCEEDRQAIEVLGAALQGTDRQLLVTAGLAGVAPGRPSSEEDEPPTPSPAYPRASEQTARRLAARGLRASAVRLAPSVHDKGDHGFVPLLIEIAREKGASAYVGDGGNRWSAVHRRDAARVYRLALEHGLEAGPFQAAGEEAIPFRAIAEAIGQGLGLPVASLSPDEAQAHFGWFAHFASMDAPASSAGTRDRLGWEPNGPGLLADMREAGYFNG
;
A
#
# COMPACT_ATOMS: atom_id res chain seq x y z
N MET A 1 -1.78 23.17 2.03
CA MET A 1 -2.74 22.60 1.05
C MET A 1 -3.92 22.02 1.80
N ARG A 2 -5.11 22.02 1.18
CA ARG A 2 -6.26 21.21 1.55
C ARG A 2 -6.24 19.92 0.73
N ILE A 3 -6.29 18.76 1.37
CA ILE A 3 -6.07 17.46 0.72
C ILE A 3 -7.24 16.53 1.01
N PHE A 4 -7.87 15.99 -0.04
CA PHE A 4 -8.90 14.96 0.10
C PHE A 4 -8.26 13.57 0.15
N VAL A 5 -8.50 12.81 1.21
CA VAL A 5 -7.93 11.47 1.41
C VAL A 5 -9.05 10.43 1.39
N THR A 6 -9.04 9.54 0.40
CA THR A 6 -9.85 8.32 0.44
C THR A 6 -9.09 7.24 1.22
N GLY A 7 -9.79 6.36 1.92
CA GLY A 7 -9.15 5.34 2.76
C GLY A 7 -8.54 5.93 4.03
N ALA A 8 -8.92 7.16 4.39
CA ALA A 8 -8.36 7.96 5.49
C ALA A 8 -8.40 7.29 6.86
N THR A 9 -9.24 6.27 7.05
CA THR A 9 -9.36 5.51 8.31
C THR A 9 -8.77 4.09 8.24
N GLY A 10 -8.27 3.70 7.06
CA GLY A 10 -7.55 2.45 6.84
C GLY A 10 -6.13 2.47 7.39
N PHE A 11 -5.42 1.36 7.24
CA PHE A 11 -4.07 1.19 7.80
C PHE A 11 -3.11 2.29 7.35
N VAL A 12 -2.82 2.35 6.04
CA VAL A 12 -1.92 3.36 5.46
C VAL A 12 -2.54 4.75 5.52
N GLY A 13 -3.80 4.88 5.12
CA GLY A 13 -4.48 6.18 5.02
C GLY A 13 -4.53 6.93 6.35
N SER A 14 -4.72 6.25 7.49
CA SER A 14 -4.74 6.93 8.80
C SER A 14 -3.38 7.50 9.21
N ALA A 15 -2.27 6.85 8.81
CA ALA A 15 -0.93 7.38 9.00
C ALA A 15 -0.63 8.55 8.05
N VAL A 16 -1.16 8.49 6.82
CA VAL A 16 -1.11 9.62 5.87
C VAL A 16 -1.85 10.83 6.44
N VAL A 17 -3.05 10.66 6.98
CA VAL A 17 -3.80 11.75 7.63
C VAL A 17 -3.00 12.34 8.79
N GLU A 18 -2.47 11.50 9.68
CA GLU A 18 -1.65 11.94 10.83
C GLU A 18 -0.43 12.76 10.37
N ASP A 19 0.34 12.28 9.38
CA ASP A 19 1.52 12.96 8.85
C ASP A 19 1.17 14.30 8.17
N LEU A 20 0.08 14.33 7.38
CA LEU A 20 -0.38 15.55 6.71
C LEU A 20 -0.83 16.63 7.70
N VAL A 21 -1.62 16.25 8.72
CA VAL A 21 -2.06 17.19 9.76
C VAL A 21 -0.87 17.70 10.57
N ALA A 22 0.06 16.82 10.94
CA ALA A 22 1.28 17.20 11.66
C ALA A 22 2.16 18.17 10.85
N ALA A 23 2.18 18.05 9.52
CA ALA A 23 2.86 18.97 8.63
C ALA A 23 2.08 20.26 8.30
N GLY A 24 0.89 20.46 8.89
CA GLY A 24 0.09 21.69 8.75
C GLY A 24 -0.79 21.73 7.50
N HIS A 25 -1.03 20.60 6.83
CA HIS A 25 -2.04 20.52 5.77
C HIS A 25 -3.44 20.38 6.38
N ALA A 26 -4.44 20.97 5.71
CA ALA A 26 -5.83 20.70 6.02
C ALA A 26 -6.25 19.41 5.34
N VAL A 27 -6.81 18.46 6.08
CA VAL A 27 -7.23 17.16 5.53
C VAL A 27 -8.74 17.07 5.53
N LEU A 28 -9.31 16.69 4.38
CA LEU A 28 -10.68 16.21 4.26
C LEU A 28 -10.62 14.69 4.09
N GLY A 29 -11.07 13.93 5.08
CA GLY A 29 -11.01 12.46 5.05
C GLY A 29 -12.37 11.83 4.72
N LEU A 30 -12.39 10.86 3.81
CA LEU A 30 -13.59 10.08 3.52
C LEU A 30 -13.87 9.07 4.65
N ALA A 31 -15.08 9.11 5.21
CA ALA A 31 -15.54 8.19 6.25
C ALA A 31 -16.91 7.59 5.94
N ARG A 32 -16.98 6.26 5.96
CA ARG A 32 -18.21 5.49 5.70
C ARG A 32 -19.11 5.28 6.92
N SER A 33 -18.57 5.43 8.15
CA SER A 33 -19.30 5.20 9.41
C SER A 33 -19.04 6.30 10.44
N ASP A 34 -19.90 6.38 11.46
CA ASP A 34 -19.79 7.37 12.55
C ASP A 34 -18.51 7.17 13.35
N ASP A 35 -18.12 5.91 13.61
CA ASP A 35 -16.85 5.58 14.25
C ASP A 35 -15.65 6.04 13.40
N ALA A 36 -15.70 5.84 12.08
CA ALA A 36 -14.66 6.29 11.16
C ALA A 36 -14.55 7.83 11.17
N ALA A 37 -15.69 8.52 11.14
CA ALA A 37 -15.74 9.98 11.22
C ALA A 37 -15.19 10.50 12.56
N ALA A 38 -15.56 9.88 13.68
CA ALA A 38 -15.05 10.23 14.99
C ALA A 38 -13.52 10.05 15.09
N ARG A 39 -12.98 8.97 14.52
CA ARG A 39 -11.53 8.73 14.45
C ARG A 39 -10.80 9.81 13.63
N LEU A 40 -11.35 10.25 12.50
CA LEU A 40 -10.77 11.33 11.70
C LEU A 40 -10.81 12.67 12.43
N ALA A 41 -11.94 13.01 13.04
CA ALA A 41 -12.06 14.24 13.83
C ALA A 41 -11.05 14.27 14.98
N ALA A 42 -10.82 13.14 15.65
CA ALA A 42 -9.81 13.02 16.69
C ALA A 42 -8.37 13.23 16.18
N GLN A 43 -8.11 13.01 14.89
CA GLN A 43 -6.84 13.32 14.22
C GLN A 43 -6.76 14.77 13.73
N GLY A 44 -7.80 15.58 13.91
CA GLY A 44 -7.84 16.97 13.44
C GLY A 44 -8.20 17.13 11.96
N ALA A 45 -8.77 16.11 11.32
CA ALA A 45 -9.23 16.16 9.93
C ALA A 45 -10.71 16.53 9.83
N ASP A 46 -11.06 17.27 8.78
CA ASP A 46 -12.45 17.46 8.34
C ASP A 46 -13.03 16.14 7.81
N ILE A 47 -14.34 15.97 7.95
CA ILE A 47 -15.03 14.73 7.56
C ILE A 47 -15.80 14.93 6.27
N CYS A 48 -15.54 14.07 5.29
CA CYS A 48 -16.40 13.83 4.14
C CYS A 48 -17.15 12.51 4.35
N ARG A 49 -18.47 12.55 4.59
CA ARG A 49 -19.25 11.32 4.76
C ARG A 49 -19.60 10.70 3.42
N GLY A 50 -19.23 9.44 3.25
CA GLY A 50 -19.56 8.66 2.06
C GLY A 50 -18.71 7.40 1.95
N ASP A 51 -18.87 6.73 0.82
CA ASP A 51 -18.15 5.50 0.48
C ASP A 51 -17.38 5.68 -0.85
N ILE A 52 -16.39 4.83 -1.10
CA ILE A 52 -15.64 4.84 -2.37
C ILE A 52 -16.56 4.57 -3.57
N THR A 53 -17.67 3.85 -3.40
CA THR A 53 -18.65 3.63 -4.46
C THR A 53 -19.62 4.80 -4.65
N ASP A 54 -19.62 5.79 -3.74
CA ASP A 54 -20.43 7.00 -3.89
C ASP A 54 -19.69 8.04 -4.74
N HIS A 55 -19.86 7.92 -6.05
CA HIS A 55 -19.21 8.79 -7.02
C HIS A 55 -19.61 10.27 -6.92
N ALA A 56 -20.81 10.57 -6.39
CA ALA A 56 -21.23 11.96 -6.18
C ALA A 56 -20.41 12.60 -5.06
N THR A 57 -20.25 11.87 -3.95
CA THR A 57 -19.42 12.30 -2.83
C THR A 57 -17.94 12.41 -3.22
N LEU A 58 -17.39 11.45 -3.98
CA LEU A 58 -16.00 11.54 -4.46
C LEU A 58 -15.77 12.80 -5.31
N ARG A 59 -16.71 13.11 -6.23
CA ARG A 59 -16.62 14.31 -7.07
C ARG A 59 -16.69 15.58 -6.24
N ALA A 60 -17.60 15.65 -5.27
CA ALA A 60 -17.76 16.80 -4.38
C ALA A 60 -16.49 17.02 -3.53
N GLY A 61 -15.97 15.96 -2.89
CA GLY A 61 -14.75 16.03 -2.09
C GLY A 61 -13.53 16.46 -2.90
N ALA A 62 -13.37 15.96 -4.12
CA ALA A 62 -12.25 16.34 -5.00
C ALA A 62 -12.36 17.77 -5.55
N ALA A 63 -13.57 18.33 -5.67
CA ALA A 63 -13.78 19.66 -6.24
C ALA A 63 -13.33 20.81 -5.31
N GLU A 64 -13.25 20.56 -4.00
CA GLU A 64 -13.03 21.57 -2.96
C GLU A 64 -11.59 21.59 -2.41
N VAL A 65 -10.69 20.80 -2.98
CA VAL A 65 -9.32 20.60 -2.45
C VAL A 65 -8.24 20.94 -3.46
N ASP A 66 -7.00 21.06 -2.98
CA ASP A 66 -5.81 21.32 -3.80
C ASP A 66 -5.22 20.02 -4.38
N ALA A 67 -5.39 18.92 -3.64
CA ALA A 67 -4.88 17.60 -4.01
C ALA A 67 -5.76 16.47 -3.49
N VAL A 68 -5.66 15.31 -4.15
CA VAL A 68 -6.33 14.06 -3.75
C VAL A 68 -5.29 12.98 -3.52
N ILE A 69 -5.37 12.29 -2.39
CA ILE A 69 -4.66 11.03 -2.13
C ILE A 69 -5.68 9.91 -2.07
N HIS A 70 -5.52 8.93 -2.95
CA HIS A 70 -6.37 7.75 -3.00
C HIS A 70 -5.67 6.54 -2.38
N THR A 71 -6.02 6.19 -1.15
CA THR A 71 -5.53 5.00 -0.44
C THR A 71 -6.59 3.93 -0.21
N ALA A 72 -7.85 4.21 -0.54
CA ALA A 72 -8.92 3.24 -0.38
C ALA A 72 -8.80 2.09 -1.38
N PHE A 73 -8.82 0.87 -0.88
CA PHE A 73 -8.97 -0.35 -1.66
C PHE A 73 -9.75 -1.38 -0.83
N ASN A 74 -10.69 -2.08 -1.46
CA ASN A 74 -11.40 -3.17 -0.78
C ASN A 74 -10.51 -4.43 -0.76
N HIS A 75 -10.12 -4.85 0.44
CA HIS A 75 -9.23 -5.99 0.65
C HIS A 75 -9.97 -7.34 0.80
N ASP A 76 -11.25 -7.41 0.41
CA ASP A 76 -11.95 -8.68 0.22
C ASP A 76 -11.43 -9.39 -1.04
N PHE A 77 -10.42 -10.24 -0.85
CA PHE A 77 -9.80 -11.01 -1.93
C PHE A 77 -10.74 -12.03 -2.57
N SER A 78 -11.86 -12.40 -1.94
CA SER A 78 -12.88 -13.26 -2.58
C SER A 78 -13.57 -12.57 -3.76
N ARG A 79 -13.54 -11.23 -3.78
CA ARG A 79 -14.10 -10.38 -4.83
C ARG A 79 -13.02 -9.49 -5.48
N PHE A 80 -11.77 -9.95 -5.52
CA PHE A 80 -10.63 -9.13 -5.91
C PHE A 80 -10.82 -8.40 -7.26
N ALA A 81 -11.32 -9.08 -8.29
CA ALA A 81 -11.57 -8.46 -9.59
C ALA A 81 -12.62 -7.33 -9.53
N ALA A 82 -13.69 -7.50 -8.76
CA ALA A 82 -14.69 -6.47 -8.56
C ALA A 82 -14.12 -5.28 -7.76
N SER A 83 -13.32 -5.56 -6.72
CA SER A 83 -12.64 -4.53 -5.93
C SER A 83 -11.65 -3.70 -6.77
N CYS A 84 -10.94 -4.33 -7.70
CA CYS A 84 -10.07 -3.64 -8.66
C CYS A 84 -10.85 -2.76 -9.64
N GLU A 85 -12.04 -3.19 -10.05
CA GLU A 85 -12.91 -2.39 -10.92
C GLU A 85 -13.54 -1.19 -10.18
N GLU A 86 -13.99 -1.39 -8.94
CA GLU A 86 -14.46 -0.32 -8.05
C GLU A 86 -13.36 0.73 -7.81
N ASP A 87 -12.13 0.29 -7.54
CA ASP A 87 -10.95 1.16 -7.41
C ASP A 87 -10.67 1.95 -8.70
N ARG A 88 -10.68 1.28 -9.86
CA ARG A 88 -10.48 1.92 -11.16
C ARG A 88 -11.52 3.01 -11.41
N GLN A 89 -12.79 2.74 -11.14
CA GLN A 89 -13.89 3.69 -11.30
C GLN A 89 -13.74 4.88 -10.36
N ALA A 90 -13.39 4.65 -9.09
CA ALA A 90 -13.15 5.72 -8.13
C ALA A 90 -12.03 6.67 -8.60
N ILE A 91 -10.91 6.13 -9.08
CA ILE A 91 -9.80 6.93 -9.61
C ILE A 91 -10.24 7.74 -10.84
N GLU A 92 -11.06 7.17 -11.73
CA GLU A 92 -11.60 7.91 -12.88
C GLU A 92 -12.55 9.03 -12.47
N VAL A 93 -13.39 8.82 -11.45
CA VAL A 93 -14.28 9.85 -10.91
C VAL A 93 -13.49 10.99 -10.27
N LEU A 94 -12.48 10.66 -9.46
CA LEU A 94 -11.58 11.64 -8.85
C LEU A 94 -10.83 12.42 -9.93
N GLY A 95 -10.24 11.73 -10.90
CA GLY A 95 -9.57 12.36 -12.04
C GLY A 95 -10.49 13.29 -12.83
N ALA A 96 -11.71 12.85 -13.15
CA ALA A 96 -12.68 13.68 -13.87
C ALA A 96 -13.01 14.99 -13.13
N ALA A 97 -13.05 14.98 -11.79
CA ALA A 97 -13.28 16.17 -10.98
C ALA A 97 -12.10 17.17 -11.01
N LEU A 98 -10.90 16.71 -11.36
CA LEU A 98 -9.66 17.52 -11.41
C LEU A 98 -9.26 17.92 -12.84
N GLN A 99 -9.93 17.40 -13.86
CA GLN A 99 -9.61 17.68 -15.26
C GLN A 99 -9.69 19.19 -15.56
N GLY A 100 -8.64 19.71 -16.21
CA GLY A 100 -8.55 21.14 -16.55
C GLY A 100 -8.14 22.05 -15.39
N THR A 101 -7.71 21.47 -14.27
CA THR A 101 -7.13 22.19 -13.12
C THR A 101 -5.67 21.80 -12.92
N ASP A 102 -4.92 22.59 -12.13
CA ASP A 102 -3.55 22.26 -11.73
C ASP A 102 -3.48 21.39 -10.46
N ARG A 103 -4.60 20.79 -10.04
CA ARG A 103 -4.70 19.98 -8.82
C ARG A 103 -4.11 18.59 -9.02
N GLN A 104 -3.60 18.03 -7.95
CA GLN A 104 -2.84 16.79 -7.96
C GLN A 104 -3.70 15.57 -7.60
N LEU A 105 -3.43 14.43 -8.24
CA LEU A 105 -4.00 13.13 -7.90
C LEU A 105 -2.89 12.10 -7.66
N LEU A 106 -2.77 11.62 -6.42
CA LEU A 106 -1.82 10.59 -6.06
C LEU A 106 -2.57 9.31 -5.69
N VAL A 107 -2.38 8.25 -6.46
CA VAL A 107 -3.02 6.95 -6.21
C VAL A 107 -2.07 5.98 -5.52
N THR A 108 -2.63 4.94 -4.92
CA THR A 108 -1.85 3.86 -4.31
C THR A 108 -1.76 2.67 -5.27
N ALA A 109 -0.56 2.11 -5.41
CA ALA A 109 -0.29 0.89 -6.17
C ALA A 109 0.60 -0.06 -5.33
N GLY A 110 0.80 -1.28 -5.80
CA GLY A 110 1.70 -2.25 -5.15
C GLY A 110 2.96 -2.48 -5.99
N LEU A 111 4.09 -2.71 -5.30
CA LEU A 111 5.36 -3.14 -5.92
C LEU A 111 5.34 -4.60 -6.36
N ALA A 112 4.37 -5.37 -5.87
CA ALA A 112 4.16 -6.76 -6.23
C ALA A 112 4.01 -6.93 -7.75
N GLY A 113 4.99 -7.60 -8.38
CA GLY A 113 4.95 -7.95 -9.80
C GLY A 113 5.48 -6.88 -10.77
N VAL A 114 5.99 -5.74 -10.28
CA VAL A 114 6.54 -4.67 -11.15
C VAL A 114 7.77 -5.15 -11.94
N ALA A 115 8.71 -5.80 -11.26
CA ALA A 115 9.91 -6.34 -11.91
C ALA A 115 10.26 -7.72 -11.36
N PRO A 116 9.64 -8.81 -11.84
CA PRO A 116 9.90 -10.15 -11.35
C PRO A 116 11.39 -10.54 -11.47
N GLY A 117 12.01 -10.97 -10.36
CA GLY A 117 13.38 -11.50 -10.33
C GLY A 117 14.51 -10.48 -10.25
N ARG A 118 14.21 -9.17 -10.22
CA ARG A 118 15.21 -8.10 -10.00
C ARG A 118 14.61 -6.98 -9.14
N PRO A 119 15.44 -6.13 -8.50
CA PRO A 119 14.93 -4.91 -7.87
C PRO A 119 14.16 -4.05 -8.88
N SER A 120 12.92 -3.68 -8.54
CA SER A 120 12.16 -2.70 -9.32
C SER A 120 12.69 -1.29 -9.09
N SER A 121 12.52 -0.41 -10.07
CA SER A 121 12.78 1.03 -9.98
C SER A 121 11.55 1.85 -10.38
N GLU A 122 11.60 3.16 -10.13
CA GLU A 122 10.57 4.11 -10.58
C GLU A 122 10.46 4.22 -12.11
N GLU A 123 11.44 3.72 -12.86
CA GLU A 123 11.42 3.69 -14.34
C GLU A 123 10.65 2.50 -14.90
N ASP A 124 10.40 1.48 -14.08
CA ASP A 124 9.66 0.30 -14.50
C ASP A 124 8.18 0.62 -14.76
N GLU A 125 7.61 0.02 -15.80
CA GLU A 125 6.18 0.11 -16.07
C GLU A 125 5.37 -0.71 -15.04
N PRO A 126 4.17 -0.25 -14.65
CA PRO A 126 3.29 -1.07 -13.82
C PRO A 126 2.86 -2.36 -14.57
N PRO A 127 2.52 -3.43 -13.84
CA PRO A 127 1.98 -4.64 -14.45
C PRO A 127 0.73 -4.34 -15.26
N THR A 128 0.64 -4.90 -16.47
CA THR A 128 -0.55 -4.79 -17.31
C THR A 128 -1.72 -5.55 -16.67
N PRO A 129 -2.89 -4.92 -16.47
CA PRO A 129 -4.07 -5.59 -15.95
C PRO A 129 -4.46 -6.81 -16.80
N SER A 130 -4.74 -7.92 -16.14
CA SER A 130 -5.14 -9.19 -16.76
C SER A 130 -6.12 -9.95 -15.85
N PRO A 131 -6.77 -11.03 -16.31
CA PRO A 131 -7.60 -11.86 -15.42
C PRO A 131 -6.84 -12.40 -14.19
N ALA A 132 -5.52 -12.63 -14.31
CA ALA A 132 -4.68 -13.08 -13.20
C ALA A 132 -4.25 -11.94 -12.25
N TYR A 133 -4.22 -10.69 -12.75
CA TYR A 133 -3.91 -9.51 -11.97
C TYR A 133 -4.76 -8.32 -12.44
N PRO A 134 -6.02 -8.20 -11.96
CA PRO A 134 -6.98 -7.22 -12.47
C PRO A 134 -6.73 -5.78 -11.97
N ARG A 135 -5.77 -5.56 -11.07
CA ARG A 135 -5.52 -4.24 -10.46
C ARG A 135 -5.00 -3.25 -11.50
N ALA A 136 -5.63 -2.08 -11.59
CA ALA A 136 -5.37 -1.08 -12.62
C ALA A 136 -5.17 0.34 -12.09
N SER A 137 -4.86 0.49 -10.79
CA SER A 137 -4.78 1.80 -10.10
C SER A 137 -3.73 2.71 -10.75
N GLU A 138 -2.48 2.25 -10.84
CA GLU A 138 -1.40 3.02 -11.46
C GLU A 138 -1.63 3.21 -12.97
N GLN A 139 -2.07 2.18 -13.69
CA GLN A 139 -2.38 2.29 -15.11
C GLN A 139 -3.44 3.37 -15.37
N THR A 140 -4.42 3.50 -14.49
CA THR A 140 -5.46 4.52 -14.56
C THR A 140 -4.91 5.91 -14.29
N ALA A 141 -4.07 6.08 -13.26
CA ALA A 141 -3.37 7.34 -13.02
C ALA A 141 -2.48 7.75 -14.22
N ARG A 142 -1.75 6.80 -14.83
CA ARG A 142 -0.94 7.06 -16.04
C ARG A 142 -1.80 7.49 -17.24
N ARG A 143 -2.96 6.86 -17.45
CA ARG A 143 -3.93 7.30 -18.50
C ARG A 143 -4.46 8.71 -18.25
N LEU A 144 -4.72 9.06 -16.99
CA LEU A 144 -5.14 10.42 -16.61
C LEU A 144 -3.99 11.42 -16.83
N ALA A 145 -2.76 11.07 -16.47
CA ALA A 145 -1.58 11.89 -16.73
C ALA A 145 -1.36 12.14 -18.22
N ALA A 146 -1.52 11.12 -19.06
CA ALA A 146 -1.47 11.25 -20.52
C ALA A 146 -2.55 12.18 -21.10
N ARG A 147 -3.62 12.47 -20.33
CA ARG A 147 -4.68 13.44 -20.67
C ARG A 147 -4.44 14.82 -20.05
N GLY A 148 -3.24 15.08 -19.55
CA GLY A 148 -2.82 16.37 -19.00
C GLY A 148 -3.14 16.60 -17.53
N LEU A 149 -3.55 15.57 -16.77
CA LEU A 149 -3.69 15.70 -15.31
C LEU A 149 -2.34 15.57 -14.61
N ARG A 150 -2.18 16.26 -13.49
CA ARG A 150 -1.08 16.01 -12.55
C ARG A 150 -1.39 14.77 -11.72
N ALA A 151 -1.25 13.59 -12.32
CA ALA A 151 -1.54 12.31 -11.70
C ALA A 151 -0.29 11.43 -11.59
N SER A 152 -0.12 10.77 -10.45
CA SER A 152 0.97 9.81 -10.23
C SER A 152 0.59 8.74 -9.21
N ALA A 153 1.53 7.84 -8.86
CA ALA A 153 1.31 6.75 -7.93
C ALA A 153 2.42 6.64 -6.88
N VAL A 154 2.04 6.25 -5.66
CA VAL A 154 2.94 5.66 -4.66
C VAL A 154 2.78 4.14 -4.73
N ARG A 155 3.88 3.44 -5.00
CA ARG A 155 3.96 1.98 -5.02
C ARG A 155 4.40 1.51 -3.63
N LEU A 156 3.51 0.83 -2.93
CA LEU A 156 3.76 0.27 -1.61
C LEU A 156 4.45 -1.10 -1.70
N ALA A 157 5.37 -1.35 -0.78
CA ALA A 157 6.01 -2.64 -0.61
C ALA A 157 4.98 -3.76 -0.32
N PRO A 158 5.28 -5.04 -0.65
CA PRO A 158 4.42 -6.17 -0.27
C PRO A 158 4.11 -6.22 1.23
N SER A 159 5.05 -5.75 2.06
CA SER A 159 4.84 -5.57 3.50
C SER A 159 4.94 -4.10 3.87
N VAL A 160 3.78 -3.45 4.04
CA VAL A 160 3.69 -2.23 4.83
C VAL A 160 3.38 -2.65 6.26
N HIS A 161 4.29 -2.40 7.18
CA HIS A 161 4.23 -2.96 8.54
C HIS A 161 4.21 -1.86 9.60
N ASP A 162 3.50 -2.13 10.69
CA ASP A 162 3.40 -1.35 11.93
C ASP A 162 2.38 -2.10 12.83
N LYS A 163 2.24 -1.68 14.08
CA LYS A 163 1.16 -2.12 14.97
C LYS A 163 -0.22 -1.95 14.32
N GLY A 164 -1.01 -3.04 14.36
CA GLY A 164 -2.36 -3.10 13.80
C GLY A 164 -2.41 -3.46 12.31
N ASP A 165 -1.29 -3.94 11.76
CA ASP A 165 -1.23 -4.55 10.43
C ASP A 165 -2.23 -5.70 10.30
N HIS A 166 -2.79 -5.83 9.10
CA HIS A 166 -3.74 -6.86 8.69
C HIS A 166 -3.49 -7.29 7.23
N GLY A 167 -2.27 -7.06 6.73
CA GLY A 167 -1.81 -7.42 5.41
C GLY A 167 -1.14 -8.79 5.37
N PHE A 168 -0.05 -8.88 4.61
CA PHE A 168 0.56 -10.16 4.26
C PHE A 168 1.26 -10.87 5.41
N VAL A 169 1.92 -10.13 6.32
CA VAL A 169 2.64 -10.73 7.44
C VAL A 169 1.70 -11.34 8.48
N PRO A 170 0.61 -10.67 8.92
CA PRO A 170 -0.40 -11.29 9.75
C PRO A 170 -1.03 -12.52 9.11
N LEU A 171 -1.29 -12.51 7.79
CA LEU A 171 -1.80 -13.69 7.07
C LEU A 171 -0.82 -14.86 7.13
N LEU A 172 0.49 -14.63 6.95
CA LEU A 172 1.51 -15.67 7.11
C LEU A 172 1.57 -16.23 8.54
N ILE A 173 1.37 -15.37 9.55
CA ILE A 173 1.29 -15.77 10.97
C ILE A 173 0.08 -16.67 11.20
N GLU A 174 -1.10 -16.31 10.68
CA GLU A 174 -2.30 -17.14 10.80
C GLU A 174 -2.14 -18.50 10.09
N ILE A 175 -1.60 -18.51 8.88
CA ILE A 175 -1.28 -19.76 8.17
C ILE A 175 -0.33 -20.62 9.02
N ALA A 176 0.71 -20.03 9.61
CA ALA A 176 1.66 -20.77 10.44
C ALA A 176 0.98 -21.38 11.68
N ARG A 177 0.07 -20.65 12.32
CA ARG A 177 -0.76 -21.15 13.45
C ARG A 177 -1.64 -22.32 13.01
N GLU A 178 -2.36 -22.17 11.91
CA GLU A 178 -3.26 -23.19 11.37
C GLU A 178 -2.52 -24.48 10.96
N LYS A 179 -1.34 -24.34 10.35
CA LYS A 179 -0.53 -25.46 9.86
C LYS A 179 0.40 -26.06 10.91
N GLY A 180 0.63 -25.36 12.03
CA GLY A 180 1.57 -25.75 13.08
C GLY A 180 3.04 -25.64 12.67
N ALA A 181 3.35 -24.90 11.60
CA ALA A 181 4.70 -24.65 11.12
C ALA A 181 4.73 -23.36 10.31
N SER A 182 5.78 -22.54 10.46
CA SER A 182 6.09 -21.51 9.48
C SER A 182 6.87 -22.11 8.31
N ALA A 183 6.78 -21.53 7.11
CA ALA A 183 7.38 -22.14 5.95
C ALA A 183 7.91 -21.13 4.92
N TYR A 184 8.82 -21.59 4.07
CA TYR A 184 9.30 -20.91 2.86
C TYR A 184 9.47 -21.93 1.73
N VAL A 185 9.49 -21.48 0.46
CA VAL A 185 9.61 -22.36 -0.70
C VAL A 185 11.06 -22.48 -1.16
N GLY A 186 11.52 -23.70 -1.48
CA GLY A 186 12.87 -23.97 -1.93
C GLY A 186 13.90 -23.54 -0.88
N ASP A 187 14.87 -22.70 -1.28
CA ASP A 187 15.83 -22.12 -0.33
C ASP A 187 15.30 -20.85 0.37
N GLY A 188 14.10 -20.37 0.05
CA GLY A 188 13.53 -19.13 0.59
C GLY A 188 14.34 -17.88 0.25
N GLY A 189 15.14 -17.94 -0.83
CA GLY A 189 15.95 -16.85 -1.34
C GLY A 189 15.18 -15.79 -2.13
N ASN A 190 13.89 -16.01 -2.39
CA ASN A 190 13.01 -14.95 -2.88
C ASN A 190 12.90 -13.82 -1.85
N ARG A 191 12.76 -12.58 -2.30
CA ARG A 191 12.89 -11.38 -1.47
C ARG A 191 11.63 -10.55 -1.53
N TRP A 192 11.25 -9.97 -0.40
CA TRP A 192 10.22 -8.94 -0.33
C TRP A 192 10.85 -7.62 0.09
N SER A 193 10.43 -6.54 -0.55
CA SER A 193 10.61 -5.20 0.04
C SER A 193 9.64 -5.00 1.21
N ALA A 194 9.99 -4.10 2.13
CA ALA A 194 9.14 -3.71 3.24
C ALA A 194 9.25 -2.21 3.53
N VAL A 195 8.25 -1.64 4.18
CA VAL A 195 8.29 -0.26 4.63
C VAL A 195 7.46 -0.09 5.90
N HIS A 196 8.00 0.64 6.87
CA HIS A 196 7.24 0.99 8.06
C HIS A 196 6.09 1.96 7.67
N ARG A 197 4.89 1.77 8.23
CA ARG A 197 3.67 2.51 7.86
C ARG A 197 3.83 4.03 7.88
N ARG A 198 4.53 4.55 8.90
CA ARG A 198 4.82 5.99 9.02
C ARG A 198 5.81 6.50 7.96
N ASP A 199 6.72 5.64 7.50
CA ASP A 199 7.68 6.01 6.46
C ASP A 199 6.98 6.05 5.09
N ALA A 200 6.08 5.09 4.83
CA ALA A 200 5.22 5.12 3.66
C ALA A 200 4.34 6.38 3.63
N ALA A 201 3.75 6.77 4.78
CA ALA A 201 2.93 7.99 4.88
C ALA A 201 3.69 9.25 4.43
N ARG A 202 4.96 9.39 4.84
CA ARG A 202 5.80 10.53 4.44
C ARG A 202 6.03 10.60 2.93
N VAL A 203 6.10 9.45 2.22
CA VAL A 203 6.24 9.45 0.75
C VAL A 203 5.05 10.15 0.10
N TYR A 204 3.82 9.91 0.56
CA TYR A 204 2.63 10.57 0.01
C TYR A 204 2.69 12.09 0.19
N ARG A 205 3.02 12.56 1.40
CA ARG A 205 3.14 14.00 1.67
C ARG A 205 4.23 14.64 0.81
N LEU A 206 5.45 14.08 0.87
CA LEU A 206 6.60 14.61 0.13
C LEU A 206 6.35 14.63 -1.38
N ALA A 207 5.70 13.60 -1.93
CA ALA A 207 5.33 13.55 -3.35
C ALA A 207 4.43 14.72 -3.76
N LEU A 208 3.40 15.05 -2.97
CA LEU A 208 2.53 16.19 -3.24
C LEU A 208 3.28 17.53 -3.10
N GLU A 209 4.08 17.69 -2.05
CA GLU A 209 4.90 18.89 -1.81
C GLU A 209 5.88 19.15 -2.96
N HIS A 210 6.39 18.10 -3.61
CA HIS A 210 7.28 18.16 -4.77
C HIS A 210 6.54 18.19 -6.13
N GLY A 211 5.22 18.40 -6.14
CA GLY A 211 4.53 18.63 -7.41
C GLY A 211 4.20 17.39 -8.23
N LEU A 212 4.51 16.18 -7.75
CA LEU A 212 4.43 14.91 -8.49
C LEU A 212 5.34 14.78 -9.74
N GLU A 213 6.26 15.73 -9.98
CA GLU A 213 6.99 15.84 -11.26
C GLU A 213 7.91 14.65 -11.57
N ALA A 214 8.28 13.88 -10.54
CA ALA A 214 9.22 12.78 -10.64
C ALA A 214 8.61 11.42 -10.23
N GLY A 215 7.28 11.29 -10.26
CA GLY A 215 6.63 10.02 -9.97
C GLY A 215 6.70 9.01 -11.14
N PRO A 216 6.39 7.71 -10.91
CA PRO A 216 5.88 7.13 -9.66
C PRO A 216 6.95 7.08 -8.56
N PHE A 217 6.52 6.82 -7.32
CA PHE A 217 7.39 6.77 -6.13
C PHE A 217 7.31 5.40 -5.47
N GLN A 218 8.44 4.78 -5.15
CA GLN A 218 8.52 3.49 -4.45
C GLN A 218 8.69 3.70 -2.94
N ALA A 219 7.68 3.34 -2.17
CA ALA A 219 7.73 3.31 -0.72
C ALA A 219 8.29 1.94 -0.26
N ALA A 220 9.61 1.80 -0.33
CA ALA A 220 10.35 0.64 0.17
C ALA A 220 11.46 1.12 1.12
N GLY A 221 11.26 0.94 2.43
CA GLY A 221 12.26 1.28 3.45
C GLY A 221 13.40 0.25 3.50
N GLU A 222 13.04 -1.02 3.35
CA GLU A 222 13.94 -2.15 3.16
C GLU A 222 13.71 -2.74 1.77
N GLU A 223 14.77 -2.85 0.98
CA GLU A 223 14.65 -3.13 -0.46
C GLU A 223 14.50 -4.62 -0.78
N ALA A 224 15.01 -5.50 0.09
CA ALA A 224 15.16 -6.93 -0.20
C ALA A 224 15.38 -7.79 1.05
N ILE A 225 14.29 -8.17 1.73
CA ILE A 225 14.32 -9.11 2.86
C ILE A 225 14.12 -10.53 2.33
N PRO A 226 15.04 -11.47 2.56
CA PRO A 226 14.83 -12.87 2.20
C PRO A 226 13.57 -13.43 2.88
N PHE A 227 12.71 -14.11 2.11
CA PHE A 227 11.46 -14.66 2.62
C PHE A 227 11.71 -15.71 3.70
N ARG A 228 12.81 -16.47 3.59
CA ARG A 228 13.30 -17.34 4.66
C ARG A 228 13.41 -16.61 6.00
N ALA A 229 13.95 -15.39 6.03
CA ALA A 229 14.14 -14.64 7.27
C ALA A 229 12.79 -14.20 7.88
N ILE A 230 11.79 -13.90 7.04
CA ILE A 230 10.42 -13.62 7.47
C ILE A 230 9.80 -14.88 8.10
N ALA A 231 9.91 -16.03 7.44
CA ALA A 231 9.42 -17.31 7.95
C ALA A 231 10.12 -17.73 9.26
N GLU A 232 11.43 -17.54 9.36
CA GLU A 232 12.21 -17.78 10.58
C GLU A 232 11.76 -16.88 11.74
N ALA A 233 11.54 -15.58 11.47
CA ALA A 233 11.02 -14.66 12.47
C ALA A 233 9.62 -15.05 12.96
N ILE A 234 8.75 -15.52 12.06
CA ILE A 234 7.42 -16.03 12.42
C ILE A 234 7.53 -17.30 13.26
N GLY A 235 8.33 -18.28 12.82
CA GLY A 235 8.55 -19.54 13.55
C GLY A 235 9.10 -19.30 14.96
N GLN A 236 10.09 -18.41 15.09
CA GLN A 236 10.63 -18.02 16.39
C GLN A 236 9.58 -17.30 17.25
N GLY A 237 8.83 -16.35 16.69
CA GLY A 237 7.81 -15.59 17.41
C GLY A 237 6.65 -16.44 17.93
N LEU A 238 6.29 -17.51 17.22
CA LEU A 238 5.22 -18.43 17.58
C LEU A 238 5.70 -19.70 18.32
N GLY A 239 7.00 -19.94 18.39
CA GLY A 239 7.56 -21.20 18.90
C GLY A 239 7.23 -22.41 18.02
N LEU A 240 7.12 -22.21 16.71
CA LEU A 240 6.79 -23.23 15.71
C LEU A 240 8.01 -23.65 14.88
N PRO A 241 8.06 -24.89 14.37
CA PRO A 241 9.10 -25.30 13.43
C PRO A 241 9.03 -24.47 12.14
N VAL A 242 10.18 -24.32 11.48
CA VAL A 242 10.30 -23.67 10.17
C VAL A 242 10.63 -24.73 9.13
N ALA A 243 9.85 -24.80 8.05
CA ALA A 243 9.99 -25.80 6.99
C ALA A 243 10.35 -25.18 5.63
N SER A 244 11.25 -25.85 4.90
CA SER A 244 11.44 -25.66 3.47
C SER A 244 10.44 -26.54 2.72
N LEU A 245 9.66 -25.94 1.83
CA LEU A 245 8.66 -26.63 1.01
C LEU A 245 9.12 -26.70 -0.44
N SER A 246 8.79 -27.80 -1.12
CA SER A 246 8.82 -27.84 -2.59
C SER A 246 7.73 -26.91 -3.17
N PRO A 247 7.85 -26.49 -4.45
CA PRO A 247 6.80 -25.72 -5.12
C PRO A 247 5.42 -26.39 -5.09
N ASP A 248 5.37 -27.73 -5.14
CA ASP A 248 4.11 -28.49 -5.11
C ASP A 248 3.47 -28.45 -3.71
N GLU A 249 4.27 -28.50 -2.64
CA GLU A 249 3.80 -28.42 -1.25
C GLU A 249 3.34 -27.00 -0.86
N ALA A 250 3.89 -25.97 -1.51
CA ALA A 250 3.56 -24.57 -1.22
C ALA A 250 2.06 -24.29 -1.35
N GLN A 251 1.39 -24.89 -2.34
CA GLN A 251 -0.05 -24.70 -2.56
C GLN A 251 -0.89 -25.28 -1.41
N ALA A 252 -0.48 -26.41 -0.83
CA ALA A 252 -1.17 -27.03 0.29
C ALA A 252 -0.98 -26.26 1.60
N HIS A 253 0.19 -25.62 1.76
CA HIS A 253 0.52 -24.83 2.94
C HIS A 253 -0.11 -23.42 2.90
N PHE A 254 0.14 -22.66 1.83
CA PHE A 254 -0.27 -21.25 1.73
C PHE A 254 -1.64 -21.04 1.05
N GLY A 255 -2.22 -22.07 0.42
CA GLY A 255 -3.48 -21.94 -0.30
C GLY A 255 -3.40 -20.89 -1.41
N TRP A 256 -4.39 -20.01 -1.49
CA TRP A 256 -4.43 -18.93 -2.49
C TRP A 256 -3.23 -17.97 -2.37
N PHE A 257 -2.56 -17.92 -1.23
CA PHE A 257 -1.43 -17.03 -0.97
C PHE A 257 -0.09 -17.59 -1.48
N ALA A 258 -0.05 -18.82 -1.97
CA ALA A 258 1.18 -19.47 -2.43
C ALA A 258 1.93 -18.66 -3.51
N HIS A 259 1.21 -17.99 -4.40
CA HIS A 259 1.79 -17.11 -5.41
C HIS A 259 2.59 -15.95 -4.79
N PHE A 260 2.02 -15.27 -3.79
CA PHE A 260 2.68 -14.17 -3.10
C PHE A 260 3.85 -14.68 -2.25
N ALA A 261 3.67 -15.78 -1.50
CA ALA A 261 4.75 -16.36 -0.70
C ALA A 261 5.98 -16.77 -1.55
N SER A 262 5.76 -17.16 -2.80
CA SER A 262 6.82 -17.61 -3.72
C SER A 262 7.40 -16.49 -4.59
N MET A 263 6.85 -15.28 -4.56
CA MET A 263 7.29 -14.19 -5.43
C MET A 263 8.63 -13.60 -4.97
N ASP A 264 9.47 -13.21 -5.93
CA ASP A 264 10.63 -12.34 -5.71
C ASP A 264 10.27 -10.91 -6.13
N ALA A 265 10.04 -10.04 -5.15
CA ALA A 265 9.65 -8.63 -5.31
C ALA A 265 10.51 -7.66 -4.48
N PRO A 266 11.83 -7.63 -4.72
CA PRO A 266 12.68 -6.56 -4.24
C PRO A 266 12.38 -5.25 -4.97
N ALA A 267 12.60 -4.11 -4.32
CA ALA A 267 12.36 -2.79 -4.89
C ALA A 267 13.40 -1.80 -4.39
N SER A 268 14.03 -1.05 -5.30
CA SER A 268 14.96 0.01 -4.94
C SER A 268 14.26 1.34 -4.73
N SER A 269 14.43 1.96 -3.57
CA SER A 269 13.84 3.28 -3.30
C SER A 269 14.74 4.44 -3.66
N ALA A 270 15.92 4.19 -4.26
CA ALA A 270 16.93 5.20 -4.52
C ALA A 270 16.38 6.43 -5.26
N GLY A 271 15.57 6.22 -6.31
CA GLY A 271 14.94 7.31 -7.05
C GLY A 271 14.02 8.14 -6.16
N THR A 272 13.16 7.50 -5.37
CA THR A 272 12.27 8.17 -4.42
C THR A 272 13.05 8.97 -3.36
N ARG A 273 14.13 8.41 -2.82
CA ARG A 273 14.99 9.09 -1.84
C ARG A 273 15.64 10.33 -2.46
N ASP A 274 16.23 10.19 -3.64
CA ASP A 274 16.91 11.28 -4.35
C ASP A 274 15.95 12.40 -4.75
N ARG A 275 14.75 12.04 -5.24
CA ARG A 275 13.74 12.99 -5.75
C ARG A 275 13.01 13.75 -4.66
N LEU A 276 12.77 13.11 -3.50
CA LEU A 276 11.95 13.66 -2.42
C LEU A 276 12.74 14.05 -1.17
N GLY A 277 14.04 13.72 -1.11
CA GLY A 277 14.79 13.76 0.15
C GLY A 277 14.21 12.82 1.21
N TRP A 278 13.54 11.74 0.78
CA TRP A 278 12.88 10.81 1.70
C TRP A 278 13.91 9.90 2.37
N GLU A 279 13.99 9.97 3.69
CA GLU A 279 14.81 9.07 4.51
C GLU A 279 13.90 8.20 5.39
N PRO A 280 13.73 6.90 5.09
CA PRO A 280 13.03 5.99 5.98
C PRO A 280 13.85 5.80 7.26
N ASN A 281 13.17 5.87 8.41
CA ASN A 281 13.79 5.87 9.74
C ASN A 281 12.98 5.06 10.78
N GLY A 282 11.89 4.41 10.35
CA GLY A 282 11.18 3.45 11.17
C GLY A 282 11.99 2.18 11.41
N PRO A 283 11.53 1.30 12.32
CA PRO A 283 12.14 -0.01 12.48
C PRO A 283 12.05 -0.82 11.18
N GLY A 284 12.98 -1.75 10.97
CA GLY A 284 12.85 -2.74 9.90
C GLY A 284 11.82 -3.81 10.27
N LEU A 285 11.23 -4.47 9.27
CA LEU A 285 10.12 -5.42 9.39
C LEU A 285 10.39 -6.49 10.46
N LEU A 286 11.55 -7.14 10.42
CA LEU A 286 11.85 -8.24 11.34
C LEU A 286 11.95 -7.77 12.79
N ALA A 287 12.42 -6.54 13.02
CA ALA A 287 12.44 -5.93 14.35
C ALA A 287 11.03 -5.54 14.79
N ASP A 288 10.28 -4.91 13.89
CA ASP A 288 8.92 -4.46 14.15
C ASP A 288 7.98 -5.63 14.47
N MET A 289 8.11 -6.77 13.77
CA MET A 289 7.35 -8.00 14.08
C MET A 289 7.53 -8.45 15.53
N ARG A 290 8.74 -8.30 16.10
CA ARG A 290 9.02 -8.69 17.49
C ARG A 290 8.46 -7.68 18.50
N GLU A 291 8.40 -6.40 18.14
CA GLU A 291 8.15 -5.30 19.07
C GLU A 291 6.71 -4.76 19.00
N ALA A 292 6.08 -4.80 17.83
CA ALA A 292 4.74 -4.24 17.56
C ALA A 292 3.59 -5.21 17.90
N GLY A 293 3.90 -6.37 18.48
CA GLY A 293 2.90 -7.31 19.00
C GLY A 293 2.24 -8.20 17.94
N TYR A 294 2.93 -8.48 16.83
CA TYR A 294 2.44 -9.35 15.76
C TYR A 294 2.08 -10.77 16.21
N PHE A 295 2.71 -11.25 17.29
CA PHE A 295 2.51 -12.61 17.80
C PHE A 295 1.51 -12.69 18.97
N ASN A 296 0.89 -11.56 19.35
CA ASN A 296 -0.07 -11.51 20.43
C ASN A 296 -1.46 -11.93 19.90
N GLY A 297 -1.77 -13.22 20.01
CA GLY A 297 -3.03 -13.83 19.56
C GLY A 297 -3.04 -15.31 19.84
#